data_AF-A0A3P6DQM3-F1
#
_entry.id   AF-A0A3P6DQM3-F1
#
_cell.length_a   1.000
_cell.length_b   1.000
_cell.length_c   1.000
_cell.angle_alpha   90.00
_cell.angle_beta   90.00
_cell.angle_gamma   90.00
#
_symmetry.space_group_name_H-M   'P 1'
#
loop_
_entity.id
_entity.type
_entity.pdbx_description
1 polymer ?
#
loop_
_entity_poly.entity_id
_entity_poly.type
_entity_poly.pdbx_seq_one_letter_code
_entity_poly.pdbx_strand_id
1 'polypeptide(L)'
;MDGQNSIIIVGGANMKGWTEKMSDDELEIVRNAGGVLLQREIPDSINIQNFLSNLSWWGCVLQAVKRAVVPVILDMGGMDTPIPNELLDSVDVLS
;
A
#
# COMPACT_ATOMS: atom_id res chain seq x y z
N MET A 1 35.20 13.71 10.60
CA MET A 1 34.47 14.21 9.43
C MET A 1 33.14 13.50 9.47
N ASP A 2 32.10 14.21 9.89
CA ASP A 2 30.79 13.62 10.07
C ASP A 2 30.18 13.59 8.66
N GLY A 3 30.11 12.40 8.04
CA GLY A 3 29.58 12.17 6.69
C GLY A 3 28.07 12.43 6.60
N GLN A 4 27.65 13.63 7.00
CA GLN A 4 26.27 14.06 7.07
C GLN A 4 25.75 14.37 5.66
N ASN A 5 24.60 13.79 5.33
CA ASN A 5 23.88 14.05 4.10
C ASN A 5 22.67 14.94 4.42
N SER A 6 22.48 15.96 3.59
CA SER A 6 21.25 16.75 3.55
C SER A 6 20.51 16.39 2.28
N ILE A 7 19.26 15.93 2.41
CA ILE A 7 18.44 15.46 1.30
C ILE A 7 17.16 16.29 1.24
N ILE A 8 16.78 16.71 0.04
CA ILE A 8 15.49 17.32 -0.24
C ILE A 8 14.73 16.36 -1.13
N ILE A 9 13.60 15.85 -0.65
CA ILE A 9 12.72 14.96 -1.41
C ILE A 9 11.56 15.78 -1.96
N VAL A 10 11.34 15.70 -3.27
CA VAL A 10 10.20 16.32 -3.95
C VAL A 10 9.25 15.21 -4.39
N GLY A 11 8.11 15.08 -3.71
CA GLY A 11 7.17 14.00 -3.99
C GLY A 11 6.59 13.99 -5.41
N GLY A 12 6.44 15.15 -6.06
CA GLY A 12 6.04 15.23 -7.47
C GLY A 12 4.80 14.39 -7.82
N ALA A 13 4.90 13.61 -8.90
CA ALA A 13 3.84 12.71 -9.34
C ALA A 13 3.56 11.56 -8.34
N ASN A 14 4.54 11.15 -7.54
CA ASN A 14 4.34 10.09 -6.54
C ASN A 14 3.31 10.50 -5.49
N MET A 15 3.17 11.80 -5.19
CA MET A 15 2.20 12.31 -4.21
C MET A 15 0.96 12.96 -4.83
N LYS A 16 1.03 13.36 -6.11
CA LYS A 16 -0.02 14.17 -6.77
C LYS A 16 -0.49 13.65 -8.12
N GLY A 17 0.14 12.62 -8.66
CA GLY A 17 -0.16 12.05 -9.98
C GLY A 17 -1.16 10.90 -9.94
N TRP A 18 -1.54 10.43 -8.76
CA TRP A 18 -2.52 9.37 -8.59
C TRP A 18 -3.94 9.88 -8.82
N THR A 19 -4.76 9.06 -9.45
CA THR A 19 -6.21 9.27 -9.48
C THR A 19 -6.79 9.07 -8.08
N GLU A 20 -7.92 9.72 -7.78
CA GLU A 20 -8.59 9.54 -6.48
C GLU A 20 -9.02 8.09 -6.25
N LYS A 21 -9.35 7.38 -7.34
CA LYS A 21 -9.72 5.97 -7.33
C LYS A 21 -8.94 5.20 -8.38
N MET A 22 -8.38 4.05 -7.99
CA MET A 22 -7.79 3.12 -8.95
C MET A 22 -8.85 2.40 -9.76
N SER A 23 -8.55 2.18 -11.04
CA SER A 23 -9.38 1.42 -11.97
C SER A 23 -9.39 -0.06 -11.62
N ASP A 24 -10.45 -0.78 -12.00
CA ASP A 24 -10.52 -2.23 -11.71
C ASP A 24 -9.43 -3.02 -12.44
N ASP A 25 -8.99 -2.55 -13.61
CA ASP A 25 -7.88 -3.12 -14.37
C ASP A 25 -6.54 -3.03 -13.60
N GLU A 26 -6.25 -1.88 -12.97
CA GLU A 26 -5.06 -1.71 -12.12
C GLU A 26 -5.13 -2.63 -10.88
N LEU A 27 -6.33 -2.76 -10.32
CA LEU A 27 -6.59 -3.60 -9.16
C LEU A 27 -6.56 -5.10 -9.48
N GLU A 28 -6.92 -5.51 -10.71
CA GLU A 28 -6.84 -6.89 -11.17
C GLU A 28 -5.39 -7.40 -11.17
N ILE A 29 -4.43 -6.54 -11.50
CA ILE A 29 -3.00 -6.87 -11.45
C ILE A 29 -2.58 -7.20 -10.00
N VAL A 30 -3.02 -6.38 -9.03
CA VAL A 30 -2.71 -6.56 -7.60
C VAL A 30 -3.33 -7.86 -7.07
N ARG A 31 -4.59 -8.15 -7.44
CA ARG A 31 -5.31 -9.38 -7.06
C ARG A 31 -4.65 -10.66 -7.57
N ASN A 32 -3.97 -10.59 -8.71
CA ASN A 32 -3.30 -11.72 -9.34
C ASN A 32 -1.80 -11.81 -9.02
N ALA A 33 -1.28 -10.90 -8.18
CA ALA A 33 0.12 -10.91 -7.78
C ALA A 33 0.45 -12.09 -6.86
N GLY A 34 1.70 -12.56 -6.89
CA GLY A 34 2.20 -13.54 -5.91
C GLY A 34 2.56 -12.93 -4.54
N GLY A 35 2.58 -11.60 -4.47
CA GLY A 35 2.86 -10.79 -3.29
C GLY A 35 2.87 -9.30 -3.66
N VAL A 36 2.57 -8.43 -2.70
CA VAL A 36 2.47 -6.98 -2.91
C VAL A 36 3.44 -6.28 -1.95
N LEU A 37 4.27 -5.40 -2.48
CA LEU A 37 5.17 -4.55 -1.69
C LEU A 37 4.69 -3.10 -1.78
N LEU A 38 4.44 -2.50 -0.62
CA LEU A 38 4.04 -1.11 -0.46
C LEU A 38 5.16 -0.34 0.26
N GLN A 39 5.25 0.96 -0.02
CA GLN A 39 6.17 1.88 0.65
C GLN A 39 5.44 3.20 0.99
N ARG A 40 6.05 4.06 1.81
CA ARG A 40 5.44 5.31 2.28
C ARG A 40 5.85 6.55 1.49
N GLU A 41 6.12 6.39 0.20
CA GLU A 41 6.46 7.48 -0.73
C GLU A 41 5.29 7.88 -1.66
N ILE A 42 4.12 7.27 -1.45
CA ILE A 42 2.86 7.59 -2.13
C ILE A 42 1.75 7.82 -1.08
N PRO A 43 0.59 8.41 -1.44
CA PRO A 43 -0.47 8.66 -0.48
C PRO A 43 -1.02 7.39 0.16
N ASP A 44 -1.29 7.43 1.46
CA ASP A 44 -1.85 6.29 2.21
C ASP A 44 -3.18 5.80 1.63
N SER A 45 -3.98 6.69 1.04
CA SER A 45 -5.24 6.36 0.37
C SER A 45 -5.07 5.39 -0.81
N ILE A 46 -3.94 5.44 -1.50
CA ILE A 46 -3.62 4.52 -2.60
C ILE A 46 -3.18 3.17 -2.05
N ASN A 47 -2.35 3.17 -0.99
CA ASN A 47 -1.95 1.95 -0.28
C ASN A 47 -3.17 1.18 0.28
N ILE A 48 -4.12 1.89 0.86
CA ILE A 48 -5.38 1.31 1.37
C ILE A 48 -6.22 0.75 0.22
N GLN A 49 -6.37 1.47 -0.90
CA GLN A 49 -7.13 0.98 -2.05
C GLN A 49 -6.53 -0.27 -2.69
N ASN A 50 -5.18 -0.34 -2.80
CA ASN A 50 -4.49 -1.53 -3.28
C ASN A 50 -4.81 -2.75 -2.42
N PHE A 51 -4.81 -2.59 -1.10
CA PHE A 51 -5.20 -3.66 -0.20
C PHE A 51 -6.68 -4.04 -0.34
N LEU A 52 -7.58 -3.05 -0.27
CA LEU A 52 -9.03 -3.28 -0.36
C LEU A 52 -9.40 -3.97 -1.68
N SER A 53 -8.61 -3.80 -2.73
CA SER A 53 -8.82 -4.52 -3.98
C SER A 53 -8.63 -6.03 -3.87
N ASN A 54 -7.74 -6.51 -3.01
CA ASN A 54 -7.56 -7.94 -2.73
C ASN A 54 -8.76 -8.52 -1.96
N LEU A 55 -9.61 -7.65 -1.39
CA LEU A 55 -10.87 -8.00 -0.77
C LEU A 55 -12.01 -7.92 -1.80
N SER A 56 -12.23 -9.00 -2.54
CA SER A 56 -13.38 -9.11 -3.46
C SER A 56 -14.72 -8.95 -2.71
N TRP A 57 -15.35 -7.78 -2.85
CA TRP A 57 -16.70 -7.37 -2.41
C TRP A 57 -17.06 -7.59 -0.92
N TRP A 58 -17.55 -6.55 -0.26
CA TRP A 58 -17.92 -6.49 1.18
C TRP A 58 -19.15 -7.36 1.55
N GLY A 59 -19.15 -8.67 1.35
CA GLY A 59 -20.41 -9.42 1.51
C GLY A 59 -20.43 -10.92 1.74
N CYS A 60 -19.33 -11.66 1.93
CA CYS A 60 -19.49 -13.09 2.26
C CYS A 60 -18.30 -13.73 3.00
N VAL A 61 -18.64 -14.62 3.93
CA VAL A 61 -17.82 -15.39 4.88
C VAL A 61 -16.61 -16.13 4.25
N LEU A 62 -16.58 -16.30 2.92
CA LEU A 62 -15.42 -16.80 2.16
C LEU A 62 -14.20 -15.84 2.15
N GLN A 63 -14.38 -14.58 2.53
CA GLN A 63 -13.35 -13.52 2.47
C GLN A 63 -12.27 -13.64 3.56
N ALA A 64 -12.56 -14.30 4.68
CA ALA A 64 -11.57 -14.57 5.73
C ALA A 64 -10.48 -15.56 5.29
N VAL A 65 -10.78 -16.42 4.31
CA VAL A 65 -9.84 -17.39 3.74
C VAL A 65 -9.05 -16.80 2.56
N LYS A 66 -9.62 -15.79 1.86
CA LYS A 66 -9.00 -15.15 0.69
C LYS A 66 -7.98 -14.05 1.03
N ARG A 67 -8.04 -13.47 2.25
CA ARG A 67 -6.94 -12.67 2.82
C ARG A 67 -5.59 -13.39 2.76
N ALA A 68 -5.59 -14.73 2.68
CA ALA A 68 -4.41 -15.57 2.85
C ALA A 68 -3.61 -15.93 1.58
N VAL A 69 -3.93 -15.42 0.38
CA VAL A 69 -3.25 -15.88 -0.86
C VAL A 69 -2.14 -14.95 -1.32
N VAL A 70 -2.26 -13.64 -1.11
CA VAL A 70 -1.29 -12.65 -1.60
C VAL A 70 -0.71 -11.89 -0.40
N PRO A 71 0.54 -12.19 0.02
CA PRO A 71 1.15 -11.51 1.15
C PRO A 71 1.40 -10.03 0.82
N VAL A 72 1.03 -9.15 1.74
CA VAL A 72 1.26 -7.71 1.66
C VAL A 72 2.36 -7.31 2.63
N ILE A 73 3.41 -6.69 2.10
CA ILE A 73 4.57 -6.21 2.85
C ILE A 73 4.57 -4.68 2.78
N LEU A 74 4.69 -4.01 3.92
CA LEU A 74 4.88 -2.56 3.99
C LEU A 74 6.28 -2.23 4.49
N ASP A 75 7.05 -1.58 3.63
CA ASP A 75 8.29 -0.90 4.00
C ASP A 75 7.95 0.44 4.66
N MET A 76 8.42 0.64 5.88
CA MET A 76 8.18 1.88 6.63
C MET A 76 9.00 3.08 6.11
N GLY A 77 9.92 2.87 5.16
CA GLY A 77 10.66 3.92 4.48
C GLY A 77 9.76 4.91 3.74
N GLY A 78 10.03 6.20 3.91
CA GLY A 78 9.31 7.29 3.26
C GLY A 78 8.90 8.38 4.25
N MET A 79 7.60 8.68 4.31
CA MET A 79 7.07 9.73 5.19
C MET A 79 7.21 9.42 6.68
N ASP A 80 7.66 10.40 7.47
CA ASP A 80 7.78 10.32 8.94
C ASP A 80 6.45 10.54 9.70
N THR A 81 5.31 10.48 9.01
CA THR A 81 3.98 10.62 9.64
C THR A 81 3.53 9.31 10.30
N PRO A 82 2.60 9.31 11.25
CA PRO A 82 2.03 8.06 11.78
C PRO A 82 1.39 7.21 10.68
N ILE A 83 1.55 5.89 10.75
CA ILE A 83 0.88 4.95 9.82
C ILE A 83 -0.59 4.83 10.24
N PRO A 84 -1.56 4.99 9.31
CA PRO A 84 -2.97 4.78 9.63
C PRO A 84 -3.26 3.34 10.08
N ASN A 85 -4.09 3.16 11.11
CA ASN A 85 -4.44 1.83 11.62
C ASN A 85 -5.09 0.95 10.55
N GLU A 86 -5.89 1.53 9.66
CA GLU A 86 -6.50 0.80 8.53
C GLU A 86 -5.44 0.15 7.63
N LEU A 87 -4.29 0.80 7.43
CA LEU A 87 -3.18 0.23 6.67
C LEU A 87 -2.45 -0.85 7.48
N LEU A 88 -2.29 -0.68 8.79
CA LEU A 88 -1.69 -1.69 9.67
C LEU A 88 -2.52 -2.97 9.76
N ASP A 89 -3.85 -2.86 9.83
CA ASP A 89 -4.80 -3.98 9.89
C ASP A 89 -4.87 -4.77 8.56
N SER A 90 -4.14 -4.30 7.55
CA SER A 90 -4.17 -4.72 6.16
C SER A 90 -2.84 -5.28 5.65
N VAL A 91 -1.80 -5.27 6.49
CA VAL A 91 -0.45 -5.70 6.11
C VAL A 91 -0.08 -6.98 6.85
N ASP A 92 0.54 -7.93 6.15
CA ASP A 92 1.00 -9.20 6.73
C ASP A 92 2.39 -9.06 7.36
N VAL A 93 3.26 -8.23 6.76
CA VAL A 93 4.64 -8.03 7.22
C VAL A 93 5.01 -6.55 7.17
N LEU A 94 5.58 -6.07 8.28
CA LEU A 94 6.20 -4.76 8.37
C LEU A 94 7.73 -4.90 8.26
N SER A 95 8.37 -4.04 7.47
CA SER A 95 9.82 -4.02 7.27
C SER A 95 10.42 -2.63 7.47
#